data_AF-A0A1I4YK39-F1
#
_entry.id   AF-A0A1I4YK39-F1
#
_cell.length_a   1.000
_cell.length_b   1.000
_cell.length_c   1.000
_cell.angle_alpha   90.00
_cell.angle_beta   90.00
_cell.angle_gamma   90.00
#
_symmetry.space_group_name_H-M   'P 1'
#
loop_
_entity.id
_entity.type
_entity.pdbx_description
1 polymer ?
#
loop_
_entity_poly.entity_id
_entity_poly.type
_entity_poly.pdbx_seq_one_letter_code
_entity_poly.pdbx_strand_id
1 'polypeptide(L)'
;MPWRTWPPGAVTGRETPAYASREQRDTDIETAAGKSAAELVTALGQANGRLLGAFQRLQGGVQVETLPTLFSGEISAYSLPARRTTELVVHHNDLDTTWDWHEAGPDAIVDAIDICVHRLQVHPDAPGLHVVAREGEEWTVGDGSVRIEGYYETLLPFLARAEVDEGLQYEGGLPALPAW
;
A
#
# COMPACT_ATOMS: atom_id res chain seq x y z
N MET A 1 -4.26 -9.34 -7.98
CA MET A 1 -5.25 -8.94 -6.95
C MET A 1 -6.62 -8.71 -7.57
N PRO A 2 -7.70 -9.32 -7.06
CA PRO A 2 -9.06 -9.12 -7.57
C PRO A 2 -9.66 -7.85 -6.95
N TRP A 3 -9.54 -6.72 -7.64
CA TRP A 3 -10.09 -5.43 -7.21
C TRP A 3 -11.63 -5.44 -7.19
N ARG A 4 -12.22 -6.01 -6.14
CA ARG A 4 -13.61 -5.76 -5.75
C ARG A 4 -13.63 -4.51 -4.86
N THR A 5 -13.81 -3.39 -5.55
CA THR A 5 -14.55 -2.21 -5.10
C THR A 5 -14.17 -1.62 -3.74
N TRP A 6 -13.04 -0.91 -3.71
CA TRP A 6 -13.07 0.48 -3.26
C TRP A 6 -13.50 1.35 -4.45
N PRO A 7 -14.43 2.32 -4.35
CA PRO A 7 -14.98 3.01 -3.17
C PRO A 7 -16.53 3.06 -3.17
N PRO A 8 -17.27 1.93 -3.15
CA PRO A 8 -18.74 1.98 -3.08
C PRO A 8 -19.22 2.71 -1.83
N GLY A 9 -18.59 2.49 -0.68
CA GLY A 9 -19.05 3.07 0.58
C GLY A 9 -18.88 4.58 0.65
N ALA A 10 -17.71 5.09 0.23
CA ALA A 10 -17.45 6.52 0.19
C ALA A 10 -18.40 7.29 -0.76
N VAL A 11 -18.88 6.63 -1.82
CA VAL A 11 -19.84 7.20 -2.76
C VAL A 11 -21.30 7.06 -2.28
N THR A 12 -21.64 5.93 -1.66
CA THR A 12 -23.03 5.56 -1.36
C THR A 12 -23.50 5.92 0.05
N GLY A 13 -22.58 6.29 0.94
CA GLY A 13 -22.90 6.52 2.36
C GLY A 13 -23.04 5.24 3.18
N ARG A 14 -22.89 4.06 2.56
CA ARG A 14 -23.06 2.76 3.23
C ARG A 14 -21.70 2.10 3.42
N GLU A 15 -21.35 1.84 4.67
CA GLU A 15 -20.15 1.05 4.99
C GLU A 15 -20.19 -0.28 4.21
N THR A 16 -19.25 -0.43 3.30
CA THR A 16 -19.11 -1.60 2.44
C THR A 16 -17.64 -2.00 2.48
N PRO A 17 -17.27 -3.09 3.15
CA PRO A 17 -15.88 -3.52 3.21
C PRO A 17 -15.44 -3.97 1.81
N ALA A 18 -14.14 -3.85 1.53
CA ALA A 18 -13.55 -4.25 0.25
C ALA A 18 -13.72 -5.75 -0.05
N TYR A 19 -13.68 -6.57 1.00
CA TYR A 19 -13.98 -7.99 0.96
C TYR A 19 -14.89 -8.37 2.11
N ALA A 20 -15.71 -9.40 1.93
CA ALA A 20 -16.57 -9.92 2.99
C ALA A 20 -15.78 -10.64 4.10
N SER A 21 -14.65 -11.27 3.77
CA SER A 21 -13.75 -11.93 4.72
C SER A 21 -12.35 -12.14 4.12
N ARG A 22 -11.40 -12.61 4.94
CA ARG A 22 -10.04 -12.97 4.50
C ARG A 22 -10.07 -14.19 3.57
N GLU A 23 -10.87 -15.18 3.91
CA GLU A 23 -11.05 -16.42 3.14
C GLU A 23 -11.59 -16.12 1.74
N GLN A 24 -12.54 -15.19 1.62
CA GLN A 24 -13.05 -14.76 0.32
C GLN A 24 -11.97 -14.06 -0.51
N ARG A 25 -11.18 -13.17 0.11
CA ARG A 25 -10.07 -12.49 -0.57
C ARG A 25 -9.06 -13.51 -1.11
N ASP A 26 -8.64 -14.45 -0.27
CA ASP A 26 -7.60 -15.41 -0.63
C ASP A 26 -8.11 -16.37 -1.70
N THR A 27 -9.36 -16.84 -1.60
CA THR A 27 -10.02 -17.63 -2.64
C THR A 27 -10.09 -16.88 -3.98
N ASP A 28 -10.45 -15.60 -3.97
CA ASP A 28 -10.51 -14.80 -5.19
C ASP A 28 -9.10 -14.60 -5.79
N ILE A 29 -8.05 -14.47 -4.96
CA ILE A 29 -6.65 -14.37 -5.40
C ILE A 29 -6.21 -15.68 -6.05
N GLU A 30 -6.40 -16.82 -5.40
CA GLU A 30 -6.04 -18.14 -5.93
C GLU A 30 -6.78 -18.43 -7.24
N THR A 31 -8.07 -18.11 -7.30
CA THR A 31 -8.87 -18.23 -8.52
C THR A 31 -8.33 -17.34 -9.64
N ALA A 32 -7.89 -16.12 -9.32
CA ALA A 32 -7.29 -15.22 -10.30
C ALA A 32 -5.90 -15.69 -10.75
N ALA A 33 -5.08 -16.24 -9.85
CA ALA A 33 -3.74 -16.74 -10.15
C ALA A 33 -3.76 -17.90 -11.18
N GLY A 34 -4.83 -18.67 -11.22
CA GLY A 34 -5.04 -19.72 -12.23
C GLY A 34 -5.45 -19.24 -13.63
N LYS A 35 -5.64 -17.93 -13.85
CA LYS A 35 -6.09 -17.39 -15.14
C LYS A 35 -4.93 -17.14 -16.11
N SER A 36 -5.24 -17.09 -17.40
CA SER A 36 -4.27 -16.68 -18.42
C SER A 36 -3.91 -15.20 -18.30
N ALA A 37 -2.75 -14.81 -18.83
CA ALA A 37 -2.32 -13.42 -18.87
C ALA A 37 -3.34 -12.49 -19.58
N ALA A 38 -3.94 -12.94 -20.68
CA ALA A 38 -4.95 -12.17 -21.41
C ALA A 38 -6.22 -11.91 -20.57
N GLU A 39 -6.64 -12.91 -19.79
CA GLU A 39 -7.77 -12.77 -18.87
C GLU A 39 -7.44 -11.83 -17.71
N LEU A 40 -6.22 -11.91 -17.17
CA LEU A 40 -5.74 -11.03 -16.10
C LEU A 40 -5.68 -9.57 -16.58
N VAL A 41 -5.12 -9.31 -17.76
CA VAL A 41 -5.07 -7.97 -18.37
C VAL A 41 -6.48 -7.41 -18.58
N THR A 42 -7.40 -8.23 -19.10
CA THR A 42 -8.80 -7.84 -19.29
C THR A 42 -9.47 -7.50 -17.96
N ALA A 43 -9.29 -8.36 -16.94
CA ALA A 43 -9.85 -8.15 -15.61
C ALA A 43 -9.28 -6.90 -14.93
N LEU A 44 -7.98 -6.63 -15.09
CA LEU A 44 -7.32 -5.43 -14.60
C LEU A 44 -7.88 -4.17 -15.26
N GLY A 45 -8.07 -4.17 -16.58
CA GLY A 45 -8.68 -3.05 -17.29
C GLY A 45 -10.10 -2.74 -16.81
N GLN A 46 -10.92 -3.77 -16.62
CA GLN A 46 -12.27 -3.61 -16.08
C GLN A 46 -12.26 -3.07 -14.63
N ALA A 47 -11.35 -3.56 -13.79
CA ALA A 47 -11.17 -3.08 -12.43
C ALA A 47 -10.77 -1.59 -12.39
N ASN A 48 -9.78 -1.20 -13.20
CA ASN A 48 -9.35 0.19 -13.32
C ASN A 48 -10.49 1.10 -13.79
N GLY A 49 -11.30 0.66 -14.77
CA GLY A 49 -12.48 1.40 -15.22
C GLY A 49 -13.50 1.64 -14.10
N ARG A 50 -13.77 0.63 -13.26
CA ARG A 50 -14.67 0.78 -12.10
C ARG A 50 -14.12 1.74 -11.06
N LEU A 51 -12.82 1.65 -10.76
CA LEU A 51 -12.15 2.52 -9.79
C LEU A 51 -12.18 3.98 -10.26
N LEU A 52 -11.79 4.23 -11.52
CA LEU A 52 -11.80 5.58 -12.10
C LEU A 52 -13.19 6.18 -12.10
N GLY A 53 -14.20 5.41 -12.53
CA GLY A 53 -15.59 5.87 -12.50
C GLY A 53 -16.08 6.20 -11.09
N ALA A 54 -15.48 5.62 -10.06
CA ALA A 54 -15.83 5.91 -8.69
C ALA A 54 -15.08 7.11 -8.10
N PHE A 55 -13.80 7.29 -8.43
CA PHE A 55 -13.08 8.53 -8.14
C PHE A 55 -13.73 9.75 -8.80
N GLN A 56 -14.24 9.62 -10.02
CA GLN A 56 -15.03 10.66 -10.68
C GLN A 56 -16.28 11.04 -9.86
N ARG A 57 -16.98 10.06 -9.25
CA ARG A 57 -18.14 10.35 -8.40
C ARG A 57 -17.76 11.05 -7.10
N LEU A 58 -16.59 10.75 -6.53
CA LEU A 58 -16.10 11.41 -5.31
C LEU A 58 -15.74 12.89 -5.54
N GLN A 59 -15.58 13.36 -6.78
CA GLN A 59 -15.43 14.79 -7.07
C GLN A 59 -16.65 15.61 -6.63
N GLY A 60 -17.83 14.98 -6.52
CA GLY A 60 -19.04 15.59 -5.96
C GLY A 60 -19.07 15.65 -4.43
N GLY A 61 -18.02 15.16 -3.75
CA GLY A 61 -17.90 15.09 -2.30
C GLY A 61 -17.86 13.66 -1.77
N VAL A 62 -17.14 13.47 -0.67
CA VAL A 62 -17.04 12.20 0.07
C VAL A 62 -18.22 12.09 1.03
N GLN A 63 -18.97 10.98 0.97
CA GLN A 63 -20.13 10.77 1.87
C GLN A 63 -19.73 10.04 3.17
N VAL A 64 -18.64 9.27 3.13
CA VAL A 64 -18.08 8.56 4.29
C VAL A 64 -16.57 8.79 4.27
N GLU A 65 -16.08 9.53 5.26
CA GLU A 65 -14.67 9.95 5.32
C GLU A 65 -13.74 8.89 5.87
N THR A 66 -14.27 7.96 6.66
CA THR A 66 -13.51 6.90 7.31
C THR A 66 -14.08 5.56 6.90
N LEU A 67 -13.22 4.67 6.42
CA LEU A 67 -13.64 3.45 5.77
C LEU A 67 -12.93 2.24 6.38
N PRO A 68 -13.63 1.14 6.65
CA PRO A 68 -13.04 -0.04 7.28
C PRO A 68 -12.07 -0.76 6.32
N THR A 69 -11.00 -1.32 6.86
CA THR A 69 -10.11 -2.21 6.11
C THR A 69 -10.20 -3.65 6.61
N LEU A 70 -9.84 -4.60 5.74
CA LEU A 70 -9.85 -6.03 6.09
C LEU A 70 -8.74 -6.40 7.07
N PHE A 71 -7.65 -5.62 7.09
CA PHE A 71 -6.39 -5.98 7.75
C PHE A 71 -6.10 -5.13 8.98
N SER A 72 -6.44 -3.84 8.96
CA SER A 72 -6.00 -2.91 9.98
C SER A 72 -6.88 -1.68 10.11
N GLY A 73 -7.82 -1.74 11.06
CA GLY A 73 -8.64 -0.59 11.47
C GLY A 73 -9.34 0.09 10.31
N GLU A 74 -9.30 1.41 10.32
CA GLU A 74 -9.98 2.27 9.35
C GLU A 74 -8.99 3.18 8.62
N ILE A 75 -9.35 3.61 7.43
CA ILE A 75 -8.55 4.53 6.60
C ILE A 75 -9.40 5.70 6.15
N SER A 76 -8.75 6.84 5.91
CA SER A 76 -9.43 7.98 5.30
C SER A 76 -9.77 7.71 3.84
N ALA A 77 -10.98 8.07 3.42
CA ALA A 77 -11.41 8.10 2.02
C ALA A 77 -10.49 8.96 1.14
N TYR A 78 -9.95 10.03 1.71
CA TYR A 78 -9.04 10.94 1.01
C TYR A 78 -7.67 10.31 0.76
N SER A 79 -7.31 9.23 1.47
CA SER A 79 -6.06 8.47 1.25
C SER A 79 -6.15 7.47 0.09
N LEU A 80 -7.33 7.26 -0.51
CA LEU A 80 -7.52 6.24 -1.54
C LEU A 80 -6.65 6.44 -2.80
N PRO A 81 -6.44 7.68 -3.32
CA PRO A 81 -5.52 7.89 -4.43
C PRO A 81 -4.09 7.51 -4.08
N ALA A 82 -3.56 8.01 -2.94
CA ALA A 82 -2.22 7.69 -2.46
C ALA A 82 -2.04 6.16 -2.31
N ARG A 83 -2.96 5.48 -1.61
CA ARG A 83 -2.95 4.02 -1.47
C ARG A 83 -2.98 3.29 -2.80
N ARG A 84 -3.80 3.75 -3.77
CA ARG A 84 -3.84 3.13 -5.10
C ARG A 84 -2.50 3.29 -5.81
N THR A 85 -1.90 4.47 -5.73
CA THR A 85 -0.58 4.76 -6.31
C THR A 85 0.49 3.89 -5.65
N THR A 86 0.51 3.78 -4.31
CA THR A 86 1.42 2.88 -3.58
C THR A 86 1.32 1.43 -4.04
N GLU A 87 0.11 0.90 -4.17
CA GLU A 87 -0.10 -0.47 -4.67
C GLU A 87 0.45 -0.66 -6.09
N LEU A 88 0.35 0.37 -6.94
CA LEU A 88 0.93 0.32 -8.28
C LEU A 88 2.46 0.39 -8.24
N VAL A 89 3.02 1.38 -7.54
CA VAL A 89 4.47 1.58 -7.41
C VAL A 89 5.13 0.33 -6.87
N VAL A 90 4.62 -0.23 -5.79
CA VAL A 90 5.27 -1.40 -5.18
C VAL A 90 5.08 -2.65 -6.03
N HIS A 91 3.85 -2.94 -6.47
CA HIS A 91 3.61 -4.16 -7.23
C HIS A 91 4.10 -4.12 -8.68
N HIS A 92 4.47 -2.96 -9.22
CA HIS A 92 5.14 -2.92 -10.53
C HIS A 92 6.56 -3.45 -10.45
N ASN A 93 7.30 -3.14 -9.37
CA ASN A 93 8.62 -3.73 -9.12
C ASN A 93 8.53 -5.26 -8.98
N ASP A 94 7.49 -5.78 -8.31
CA ASP A 94 7.27 -7.23 -8.17
C ASP A 94 7.09 -7.97 -9.51
N LEU A 95 6.79 -7.27 -10.60
CA LEU A 95 6.67 -7.87 -11.93
C LEU A 95 8.02 -8.23 -12.57
N ASP A 96 9.13 -7.86 -11.93
CA ASP A 96 10.50 -8.15 -12.39
C ASP A 96 10.71 -7.69 -13.84
N THR A 97 10.34 -6.44 -14.10
CA THR A 97 10.55 -5.78 -15.39
C THR A 97 11.76 -4.86 -15.33
N THR A 98 12.00 -4.07 -16.39
CA THR A 98 13.03 -3.03 -16.33
C THR A 98 12.64 -1.82 -15.49
N TRP A 99 11.38 -1.73 -15.04
CA TRP A 99 10.88 -0.68 -14.17
C TRP A 99 11.27 -0.94 -12.73
N ASP A 100 11.78 0.08 -12.04
CA ASP A 100 12.14 0.05 -10.62
C ASP A 100 11.47 1.20 -9.83
N TRP A 101 11.58 1.19 -8.51
CA TRP A 101 10.95 2.22 -7.67
C TRP A 101 11.47 3.64 -7.88
N HIS A 102 12.71 3.83 -8.34
CA HIS A 102 13.24 5.17 -8.62
C HIS A 102 12.58 5.75 -9.89
N GLU A 103 11.98 4.94 -10.76
CA GLU A 103 11.18 5.45 -11.88
C GLU A 103 9.85 6.10 -11.43
N ALA A 104 9.42 5.91 -10.19
CA ALA A 104 8.27 6.61 -9.63
C ALA A 104 8.58 8.09 -9.36
N GLY A 105 7.55 8.94 -9.46
CA GLY A 105 7.67 10.34 -9.04
C GLY A 105 7.94 10.44 -7.54
N PRO A 106 8.72 11.44 -7.07
CA PRO A 106 9.14 11.54 -5.68
C PRO A 106 7.95 11.57 -4.70
N ASP A 107 6.90 12.34 -5.01
CA ASP A 107 5.68 12.39 -4.18
C ASP A 107 5.00 11.00 -4.05
N ALA A 108 5.06 10.18 -5.10
CA ALA A 108 4.50 8.83 -5.07
C ALA A 108 5.35 7.86 -4.22
N ILE A 109 6.66 8.09 -4.13
CA ILE A 109 7.54 7.32 -3.26
C ILE A 109 7.29 7.71 -1.79
N VAL A 110 7.16 9.01 -1.50
CA VAL A 110 6.81 9.50 -0.16
C VAL A 110 5.45 8.94 0.27
N ASP A 111 4.42 9.01 -0.58
CA ASP A 111 3.11 8.39 -0.33
C ASP A 111 3.26 6.89 -0.05
N ALA A 112 4.12 6.18 -0.79
CA ALA A 112 4.36 4.75 -0.57
C ALA A 112 5.03 4.45 0.78
N ILE A 113 6.00 5.27 1.20
CA ILE A 113 6.64 5.18 2.51
C ILE A 113 5.62 5.46 3.61
N ASP A 114 4.83 6.54 3.50
CA ASP A 114 3.75 6.88 4.43
C ASP A 114 2.78 5.72 4.64
N ILE A 115 2.36 5.07 3.54
CA ILE A 115 1.44 3.94 3.60
C ILE A 115 2.09 2.71 4.23
N CYS A 116 3.37 2.43 3.96
CA CYS A 116 4.08 1.33 4.60
C CYS A 116 4.28 1.57 6.11
N VAL A 117 4.67 2.79 6.50
CA VAL A 117 4.78 3.22 7.90
C VAL A 117 3.42 3.07 8.60
N HIS A 118 2.36 3.59 8.01
CA HIS A 118 1.01 3.48 8.56
C HIS A 118 0.61 2.01 8.72
N ARG A 119 0.92 1.14 7.75
CA ARG A 119 0.66 -0.32 7.84
C ARG A 119 1.36 -0.93 9.05
N LEU A 120 2.62 -0.57 9.29
CA LEU A 120 3.37 -1.05 10.45
C LEU A 120 2.81 -0.50 11.76
N GLN A 121 2.48 0.79 11.84
CA GLN A 121 1.93 1.43 13.05
C GLN A 121 0.66 0.75 13.56
N VAL A 122 -0.16 0.22 12.65
CA VAL A 122 -1.43 -0.46 12.98
C VAL A 122 -1.30 -1.97 13.10
N HIS A 123 -0.12 -2.55 12.84
CA HIS A 123 0.12 -3.97 12.94
C HIS A 123 0.54 -4.34 14.37
N PRO A 124 -0.15 -5.28 15.05
CA PRO A 124 0.08 -5.58 16.46
C PRO A 124 1.51 -6.08 16.77
N ASP A 125 2.13 -6.76 15.81
CA ASP A 125 3.47 -7.32 15.95
C ASP A 125 4.56 -6.49 15.26
N ALA A 126 4.29 -5.24 14.86
CA ALA A 126 5.31 -4.41 14.24
C ALA A 126 6.40 -4.00 15.24
N PRO A 127 7.68 -3.99 14.83
CA PRO A 127 8.77 -3.49 15.66
C PRO A 127 8.74 -1.97 15.77
N GLY A 128 9.44 -1.44 16.78
CA GLY A 128 9.70 -0.02 16.89
C GLY A 128 10.75 0.45 15.87
N LEU A 129 10.38 1.38 15.00
CA LEU A 129 11.27 1.95 13.99
C LEU A 129 11.24 3.47 14.04
N HIS A 130 12.41 4.09 13.98
CA HIS A 130 12.55 5.51 13.67
C HIS A 130 13.17 5.62 12.28
N VAL A 131 12.35 5.98 11.30
CA VAL A 131 12.69 6.00 9.88
C VAL A 131 13.08 7.43 9.51
N VAL A 132 14.28 7.63 8.96
CA VAL A 132 14.76 8.94 8.55
C VAL A 132 15.14 8.94 7.08
N ALA A 133 14.43 9.73 6.29
CA ALA A 133 14.81 10.05 4.93
C ALA A 133 15.89 11.13 4.91
N ARG A 134 16.89 10.96 4.05
CA ARG A 134 17.94 11.98 3.83
C ARG A 134 17.41 13.24 3.16
N GLU A 135 16.27 13.12 2.50
CA GLU A 135 15.50 14.18 1.89
C GLU A 135 14.84 15.09 2.94
N GLY A 136 14.61 14.59 4.15
CA GLY A 136 14.24 15.38 5.33
C GLY A 136 13.02 14.89 6.11
N GLU A 137 12.25 13.95 5.57
CA GLU A 137 11.11 13.36 6.27
C GLU A 137 11.55 12.37 7.35
N GLU A 138 10.76 12.29 8.43
CA GLU A 138 10.95 11.33 9.49
C GLU A 138 9.62 10.70 9.89
N TRP A 139 9.68 9.41 10.21
CA TRP A 139 8.54 8.65 10.68
C TRP A 139 8.88 7.83 11.91
N THR A 140 7.85 7.54 12.71
CA THR A 140 7.98 6.67 13.88
C THR A 140 6.94 5.57 13.84
N VAL A 141 7.40 4.33 13.97
CA VAL A 141 6.59 3.13 14.21
C VAL A 141 6.82 2.70 15.65
N GLY A 142 5.75 2.39 16.38
CA GLY A 142 5.85 1.92 17.77
C GLY A 142 6.62 2.89 18.66
N ASP A 143 7.63 2.37 19.38
CA ASP A 143 8.48 3.15 20.28
C ASP A 143 9.71 3.78 19.61
N GLY A 144 9.90 3.57 18.30
CA GLY A 144 11.04 4.12 17.56
C GLY A 144 12.40 3.54 17.95
N SER A 145 12.44 2.36 18.57
CA SER A 145 13.66 1.79 19.17
C SER A 145 14.80 1.50 18.19
N VAL A 146 14.52 1.19 16.92
CA VAL A 146 15.56 0.98 15.89
C VAL A 146 15.55 2.12 14.89
N ARG A 147 16.64 2.88 14.84
CA ARG A 147 16.84 3.92 13.82
C ARG A 147 17.28 3.29 12.50
N ILE A 148 16.58 3.63 11.43
CA ILE A 148 17.02 3.41 10.05
C ILE A 148 17.10 4.75 9.33
N GLU A 149 18.12 4.93 8.51
CA GLU A 149 18.35 6.16 7.74
C GLU A 149 18.78 5.82 6.32
N GLY A 150 18.20 6.48 5.33
CA GLY A 150 18.51 6.22 3.93
C GLY A 150 17.86 7.23 3.00
N TYR A 151 18.14 7.10 1.71
CA TYR A 151 17.34 7.78 0.69
C TYR A 151 16.06 6.98 0.44
N TYR A 152 15.09 7.59 -0.21
CA TYR A 152 13.82 6.93 -0.55
C TYR A 152 14.02 5.58 -1.25
N GLU A 153 15.02 5.45 -2.12
CA GLU A 153 15.32 4.23 -2.88
C GLU A 153 15.78 3.08 -2.00
N THR A 154 16.23 3.36 -0.77
CA THR A 154 16.65 2.34 0.20
C THR A 154 15.61 2.10 1.30
N LEU A 155 14.81 3.12 1.60
CA LEU A 155 13.77 3.05 2.63
C LEU A 155 12.53 2.29 2.15
N LEU A 156 12.04 2.56 0.94
CA LEU A 156 10.88 1.87 0.40
C LEU A 156 11.10 0.35 0.27
N PRO A 157 12.24 -0.17 -0.25
CA PRO A 157 12.56 -1.60 -0.25
C PRO A 157 12.44 -2.26 1.11
N PHE A 158 13.06 -1.63 2.11
CA PHE A 158 13.06 -2.19 3.44
C PHE A 158 11.64 -2.22 4.00
N LEU A 159 10.90 -1.11 3.92
CA LEU A 159 9.55 -1.03 4.49
C LEU A 159 8.52 -1.89 3.73
N ALA A 160 8.72 -2.12 2.43
CA ALA A 160 7.83 -2.90 1.57
C ALA A 160 8.09 -4.42 1.62
N ARG A 161 9.36 -4.80 1.65
CA ARG A 161 9.81 -6.19 1.37
C ARG A 161 10.84 -6.70 2.37
N ALA A 162 11.24 -5.89 3.36
CA ALA A 162 12.39 -6.15 4.22
C ALA A 162 13.70 -6.37 3.43
N GLU A 163 13.77 -5.80 2.22
CA GLU A 163 14.96 -5.80 1.37
C GLU A 163 15.94 -4.74 1.88
N VAL A 164 17.23 -5.12 1.96
CA VAL A 164 18.28 -4.28 2.51
C VAL A 164 19.28 -3.97 1.40
N ASP A 165 19.18 -2.76 0.87
CA ASP A 165 20.04 -2.28 -0.21
C ASP A 165 21.25 -1.51 0.31
N GLU A 166 22.27 -1.41 -0.55
CA GLU A 166 23.45 -0.60 -0.26
C GLU A 166 23.04 0.86 -0.02
N GLY A 167 23.44 1.41 1.13
CA GLY A 167 23.13 2.79 1.51
C GLY A 167 22.10 2.92 2.63
N LEU A 168 21.33 1.86 2.94
CA LEU A 168 20.49 1.84 4.14
C LEU A 168 21.39 1.75 5.39
N GLN A 169 21.32 2.77 6.23
CA GLN A 169 22.02 2.82 7.51
C GLN A 169 21.09 2.42 8.63
N TYR A 170 21.60 1.62 9.57
CA TYR A 170 20.85 1.20 10.74
C TYR A 170 21.79 0.96 11.91
N GLU A 171 21.29 1.20 13.12
CA GLU A 171 22.03 0.91 14.35
C GLU A 171 21.62 -0.45 14.91
N GLY A 172 22.61 -1.28 15.25
CA GLY A 172 22.35 -2.63 15.77
C GLY A 172 21.88 -3.60 14.68
N GLY A 173 20.89 -4.42 15.00
CA GLY A 173 20.31 -5.40 14.07
C GLY A 173 18.94 -4.95 13.57
N LEU A 174 18.67 -5.17 12.28
CA LEU A 174 17.35 -4.90 11.71
C LEU A 174 16.30 -5.90 12.24
N PRO A 175 15.14 -5.42 12.72
CA PRO A 175 14.07 -6.31 13.13
C PRO A 175 13.40 -6.93 11.91
N ALA A 176 12.77 -8.10 12.12
CA ALA A 176 11.89 -8.66 11.11
C ALA A 176 10.63 -7.78 10.99
N LEU A 177 10.24 -7.45 9.75
CA LEU A 177 8.99 -6.75 9.49
C LEU A 177 7.87 -7.77 9.26
N PRO A 178 6.63 -7.46 9.68
CA PRO A 178 5.45 -8.18 9.24
C PRO A 178 5.38 -8.19 7.71
N ALA A 179 4.85 -9.28 7.15
CA ALA A 179 4.56 -9.34 5.71
C ALA A 179 3.59 -8.23 5.30
N TRP A 180 3.75 -7.73 4.07
CA TRP A 180 2.79 -6.84 3.43
C TRP A 180 1.47 -7.58 3.18
#